data_AF-A0A6N3USF4-F1
#
_entry.id   AF-A0A6N3USF4-F1
#
_cell.length_a   1.000
_cell.length_b   1.000
_cell.length_c   1.000
_cell.angle_alpha   90.00
_cell.angle_beta   90.00
_cell.angle_gamma   90.00
#
_symmetry.space_group_name_H-M   'P 1'
#
loop_
_entity.id
_entity.type
_entity.pdbx_description
1 polymer ?
#
loop_
_entity_poly.entity_id
_entity_poly.type
_entity_poly.pdbx_seq_one_letter_code
_entity_poly.pdbx_strand_id
1 'polypeptide(L)'
;MLKRLAYLALCACAPLYAAPQIVNQRVQQLANDPFWISLGHYEARTLGGWRSYVSDDKFFIAPDGAQHPDAELRATVEALYSPLSLGDKHPQCVYPARTRWLKAQLNLTDLPPAPCAEFTQWFKDVAPHSTVMIFPAAYLNSPSSMFGHTLLRIDQADVQSNKTALLSYAINFGAYIEGSDNSILYAWKGLAGGYPGLFALVPYQEKLSEYRSLENRDLWEYRLNLTPEETQRMVEHVWELKQIQFDYFFFDENCSYRLLELLQVARPGLQLTTQFPLTAIPTDTVKAVKEAGLVESIEYRPSRERELLDRAKALDPEEQQWVLQVSADQKQLQNPDFKALPSARQALIIDAAYRLERYRANGLERDTDRSQRSFELLRAINQNPAPQLDVEKPELPENGHQSRTWQVGVGSRDDKAFGEYGLRPLWQDS
;
A
#
# COMPACT_ATOMS: atom_id res chain seq x y z
N MET A 1 67.59 4.71 -31.15
CA MET A 1 66.51 3.73 -30.85
C MET A 1 66.03 3.74 -29.39
N LEU A 2 66.31 4.76 -28.56
CA LEU A 2 65.96 4.76 -27.12
C LEU A 2 65.03 5.91 -26.67
N LYS A 3 64.26 6.53 -27.58
CA LYS A 3 63.32 7.63 -27.23
C LYS A 3 61.85 7.34 -27.52
N ARG A 4 61.51 6.14 -28.01
CA ARG A 4 60.10 5.76 -28.34
C ARG A 4 59.44 4.81 -27.33
N LEU A 5 60.16 4.38 -26.29
CA LEU A 5 59.63 3.44 -25.28
C LEU A 5 59.12 4.11 -23.99
N ALA A 6 59.28 5.42 -23.83
CA ALA A 6 58.89 6.12 -22.60
C ALA A 6 57.43 6.63 -22.61
N TYR A 7 56.72 6.57 -23.74
CA TYR A 7 55.32 7.04 -23.85
C TYR A 7 54.26 5.93 -23.65
N LEU A 8 54.68 4.70 -23.34
CA LEU A 8 53.78 3.57 -23.07
C LEU A 8 53.63 3.24 -21.57
N ALA A 9 54.26 4.02 -20.68
CA ALA A 9 54.24 3.79 -19.23
C ALA A 9 53.42 4.85 -18.44
N LEU A 10 52.54 5.60 -19.11
CA LEU A 10 51.37 6.19 -18.46
C LEU A 10 50.19 5.23 -18.70
N CYS A 11 50.29 4.02 -18.16
CA CYS A 11 49.10 3.26 -17.83
C CYS A 11 48.34 4.12 -16.83
N ALA A 12 47.24 4.72 -17.27
CA ALA A 12 46.24 5.29 -16.40
C ALA A 12 45.92 4.25 -15.33
N CYS A 13 46.42 4.45 -14.11
CA CYS A 13 45.99 3.69 -12.95
C CYS A 13 44.57 4.17 -12.65
N ALA A 14 43.61 3.68 -13.44
CA ALA A 14 42.22 3.71 -13.01
C ALA A 14 42.19 2.98 -11.65
N PRO A 15 41.63 3.56 -10.59
CA PRO A 15 41.50 2.88 -9.32
C PRO A 15 40.74 1.57 -9.55
N LEU A 16 41.44 0.45 -9.35
CA LEU A 16 40.84 -0.88 -9.34
C LEU A 16 40.11 -1.03 -8.01
N TYR A 17 38.78 -0.85 -8.07
CA TYR A 17 37.89 -1.20 -6.99
C TYR A 17 37.72 -2.71 -6.99
N ALA A 18 38.14 -3.38 -5.92
CA ALA A 18 38.03 -4.82 -5.78
C ALA A 18 37.19 -5.14 -4.55
N ALA A 19 36.21 -6.02 -4.72
CA ALA A 19 35.37 -6.44 -3.62
C ALA A 19 36.21 -7.17 -2.54
N PRO A 20 35.94 -6.93 -1.25
CA PRO A 20 36.66 -7.61 -0.18
C PRO A 20 36.32 -9.09 -0.17
N GLN A 21 37.31 -9.92 0.17
CA GLN A 21 37.06 -11.33 0.46
C GLN A 21 36.40 -11.46 1.83
N ILE A 22 35.12 -11.85 1.85
CA ILE A 22 34.38 -12.07 3.10
C ILE A 22 34.59 -13.52 3.55
N VAL A 23 35.06 -13.68 4.79
CA VAL A 23 35.20 -15.01 5.40
C VAL A 23 33.85 -15.73 5.48
N ASN A 24 33.85 -17.04 5.22
CA ASN A 24 32.61 -17.84 5.11
C ASN A 24 31.69 -17.73 6.34
N GLN A 25 32.26 -17.69 7.54
CA GLN A 25 31.49 -17.54 8.77
C GLN A 25 30.70 -16.23 8.81
N ARG A 26 31.30 -15.12 8.35
CA ARG A 26 30.62 -13.81 8.31
C ARG A 26 29.54 -13.77 7.25
N VAL A 27 29.76 -14.40 6.09
CA VAL A 27 28.71 -14.56 5.07
C VAL A 27 27.53 -15.31 5.66
N GLN A 28 27.75 -16.47 6.30
CA GLN A 28 26.67 -17.24 6.89
C GLN A 28 25.92 -16.47 7.99
N GLN A 29 26.64 -15.70 8.81
CA GLN A 29 26.00 -14.84 9.81
C GLN A 29 25.07 -13.80 9.16
N LEU A 30 25.55 -13.09 8.14
CA LEU A 30 24.78 -12.03 7.47
C LEU A 30 23.67 -12.60 6.58
N ALA A 31 23.88 -13.75 5.95
CA ALA A 31 22.89 -14.42 5.13
C ALA A 31 21.68 -14.92 5.92
N ASN A 32 21.84 -15.17 7.22
CA ASN A 32 20.76 -15.52 8.14
C ASN A 32 20.25 -14.31 8.95
N ASP A 33 20.75 -13.10 8.68
CA ASP A 33 20.27 -11.90 9.36
C ASP A 33 18.80 -11.64 8.94
N PRO A 34 17.87 -11.42 9.88
CA PRO A 34 16.46 -11.22 9.55
C PRO A 34 16.20 -10.10 8.54
N PHE A 35 17.06 -9.06 8.52
CA PHE A 35 16.93 -7.99 7.56
C PHE A 35 17.30 -8.44 6.14
N TRP A 36 18.37 -9.20 5.98
CA TRP A 36 18.77 -9.75 4.68
C TRP A 36 17.72 -10.74 4.16
N ILE A 37 17.19 -11.57 5.05
CA ILE A 37 16.10 -12.48 4.75
C ILE A 37 14.87 -11.71 4.25
N SER A 38 14.54 -10.58 4.87
CA SER A 38 13.43 -9.71 4.45
C SER A 38 13.69 -9.03 3.10
N LEU A 39 14.90 -8.50 2.87
CA LEU A 39 15.28 -7.87 1.60
C LEU A 39 15.22 -8.82 0.40
N GLY A 40 15.42 -10.11 0.63
CA GLY A 40 15.28 -11.12 -0.43
C GLY A 40 13.93 -11.81 -0.46
N HIS A 41 12.97 -11.39 0.36
CA HIS A 41 11.65 -12.02 0.53
C HIS A 41 11.74 -13.55 0.73
N TYR A 42 12.69 -13.99 1.55
CA TYR A 42 12.93 -15.41 1.79
C TYR A 42 12.01 -15.97 2.89
N GLU A 43 11.43 -17.13 2.62
CA GLU A 43 10.76 -18.00 3.58
C GLU A 43 11.55 -19.29 3.81
N ALA A 44 11.46 -19.81 5.03
CA ALA A 44 12.06 -21.10 5.37
C ALA A 44 11.18 -22.25 4.83
N ARG A 45 11.79 -23.20 4.11
CA ARG A 45 11.08 -24.39 3.62
C ARG A 45 10.84 -25.40 4.75
N THR A 46 9.75 -26.16 4.65
CA THR A 46 9.39 -27.23 5.61
C THR A 46 10.46 -28.32 5.76
N LEU A 47 11.23 -28.58 4.69
CA LEU A 47 12.32 -29.57 4.66
C LEU A 47 13.72 -28.93 4.84
N GLY A 48 13.77 -27.66 5.28
CA GLY A 48 15.01 -26.89 5.43
C GLY A 48 15.42 -26.14 4.16
N GLY A 49 16.24 -25.10 4.34
CA GLY A 49 16.65 -24.18 3.28
C GLY A 49 15.68 -23.03 3.06
N TRP A 50 16.00 -22.17 2.10
CA TRP A 50 15.27 -20.94 1.81
C TRP A 50 14.57 -20.99 0.45
N ARG A 51 13.49 -20.23 0.31
CA ARG A 51 12.86 -19.88 -0.98
C ARG A 51 12.47 -18.42 -0.93
N SER A 52 12.75 -17.68 -1.98
CA SER A 52 12.16 -16.37 -2.19
C SER A 52 10.76 -16.47 -2.80
N TYR A 53 9.87 -15.55 -2.38
CA TYR A 53 8.61 -15.29 -3.05
C TYR A 53 8.72 -14.51 -4.36
N VAL A 54 9.84 -13.81 -4.57
CA VAL A 54 10.16 -13.16 -5.84
C VAL A 54 10.43 -14.24 -6.89
N SER A 55 9.70 -14.20 -8.01
CA SER A 55 9.80 -15.17 -9.10
C SER A 55 10.53 -14.65 -10.33
N ASP A 56 10.83 -13.35 -10.39
CA ASP A 56 11.67 -12.77 -11.45
C ASP A 56 13.16 -12.96 -11.15
N ASP A 57 13.84 -13.76 -11.99
CA ASP A 57 15.28 -14.00 -11.91
C ASP A 57 16.10 -12.70 -11.94
N LYS A 58 15.58 -11.60 -12.51
CA LYS A 58 16.29 -10.30 -12.57
C LYS A 58 16.51 -9.65 -11.21
N PHE A 59 15.77 -10.05 -10.18
CA PHE A 59 15.93 -9.54 -8.81
C PHE A 59 17.15 -10.12 -8.09
N PHE A 60 17.64 -11.27 -8.56
CA PHE A 60 18.80 -11.95 -7.99
C PHE A 60 20.02 -11.68 -8.85
N ILE A 61 21.15 -11.43 -8.19
CA ILE A 61 22.45 -11.29 -8.84
C ILE A 61 23.10 -12.69 -8.96
N ALA A 62 22.92 -13.53 -7.94
CA ALA A 62 23.35 -14.93 -7.99
C ALA A 62 22.34 -15.77 -8.79
N PRO A 63 22.79 -16.67 -9.69
CA PRO A 63 21.90 -17.53 -10.47
C PRO A 63 20.98 -18.42 -9.61
N ASP A 64 21.41 -18.77 -8.39
CA ASP A 64 20.69 -19.57 -7.40
C ASP A 64 20.27 -18.73 -6.18
N GLY A 65 20.31 -17.39 -6.30
CA GLY A 65 20.06 -16.45 -5.22
C GLY A 65 18.70 -16.65 -4.57
N ALA A 66 17.67 -16.97 -5.35
CA ALA A 66 16.31 -17.23 -4.88
C ALA A 66 16.20 -18.38 -3.86
N GLN A 67 17.20 -19.26 -3.73
CA GLN A 67 17.23 -20.33 -2.72
C GLN A 67 18.44 -20.24 -1.79
N HIS A 68 19.44 -19.43 -2.14
CA HIS A 68 20.72 -19.31 -1.45
C HIS A 68 20.98 -17.86 -1.07
N PRO A 69 20.44 -17.38 0.08
CA PRO A 69 20.67 -16.01 0.54
C PRO A 69 22.16 -15.71 0.76
N ASP A 70 22.97 -16.73 1.05
CA ASP A 70 24.42 -16.61 1.17
C ASP A 70 25.14 -16.43 -0.17
N ALA A 71 24.68 -17.11 -1.22
CA ALA A 71 25.17 -16.90 -2.59
C ALA A 71 24.79 -15.50 -3.09
N GLU A 72 23.53 -15.09 -2.89
CA GLU A 72 23.04 -13.75 -3.25
C GLU A 72 23.81 -12.65 -2.53
N LEU A 73 24.14 -12.86 -1.25
CA LEU A 73 24.92 -11.88 -0.47
C LEU A 73 26.31 -11.69 -1.06
N ARG A 74 27.01 -12.78 -1.39
CA ARG A 74 28.35 -12.71 -2.00
C ARG A 74 28.30 -12.00 -3.35
N ALA A 75 27.37 -12.43 -4.20
CA ALA A 75 27.18 -11.87 -5.53
C ALA A 75 26.84 -10.38 -5.46
N THR A 76 25.99 -9.98 -4.50
CA THR A 76 25.68 -8.57 -4.27
C THR A 76 26.93 -7.80 -3.90
N VAL A 77 27.70 -8.25 -2.89
CA VAL A 77 28.93 -7.56 -2.48
C VAL A 77 29.91 -7.41 -3.64
N GLU A 78 30.13 -8.46 -4.43
CA GLU A 78 30.99 -8.39 -5.61
C GLU A 78 30.48 -7.36 -6.63
N ALA A 79 29.17 -7.40 -6.92
CA ALA A 79 28.53 -6.51 -7.87
C ALA A 79 28.61 -5.03 -7.46
N LEU A 80 28.63 -4.70 -6.16
CA LEU A 80 28.79 -3.31 -5.69
C LEU A 80 30.11 -2.65 -6.14
N TYR A 81 31.11 -3.43 -6.53
CA TYR A 81 32.42 -2.96 -7.02
C TYR A 81 32.51 -2.95 -8.56
N SER A 82 31.38 -3.10 -9.26
CA SER A 82 31.33 -3.08 -10.73
C SER A 82 31.82 -1.75 -11.34
N PRO A 83 32.16 -1.73 -12.64
CA PRO A 83 32.58 -0.51 -13.31
C PRO A 83 31.50 0.58 -13.32
N LEU A 84 31.90 1.83 -13.06
CA LEU A 84 31.03 3.02 -13.10
C LEU A 84 30.40 3.31 -14.47
N SER A 85 30.92 2.69 -15.55
CA SER A 85 30.36 2.81 -16.90
C SER A 85 28.92 2.29 -17.03
N LEU A 86 28.42 1.56 -16.03
CA LEU A 86 27.04 1.09 -15.97
C LEU A 86 26.01 2.20 -15.69
N GLY A 87 26.43 3.37 -15.20
CA GLY A 87 25.51 4.48 -14.87
C GLY A 87 24.43 4.05 -13.88
N ASP A 88 23.17 4.39 -14.13
CA ASP A 88 22.02 4.00 -13.28
C ASP A 88 21.76 2.48 -13.23
N LYS A 89 22.36 1.70 -14.13
CA LYS A 89 22.32 0.22 -14.06
C LYS A 89 23.37 -0.35 -13.11
N HIS A 90 24.19 0.50 -12.49
CA HIS A 90 25.17 0.06 -11.52
C HIS A 90 24.45 -0.60 -10.31
N PRO A 91 24.97 -1.72 -9.74
CA PRO A 91 24.28 -2.44 -8.66
C PRO A 91 23.97 -1.60 -7.43
N GLN A 92 24.81 -0.61 -7.11
CA GLN A 92 24.53 0.37 -6.05
C GLN A 92 23.26 1.22 -6.29
N CYS A 93 22.90 1.45 -7.55
CA CYS A 93 21.73 2.25 -7.96
C CYS A 93 20.47 1.40 -8.13
N VAL A 94 20.64 0.13 -8.52
CA VAL A 94 19.54 -0.84 -8.61
C VAL A 94 19.14 -1.33 -7.22
N TYR A 95 20.12 -1.54 -6.33
CA TYR A 95 19.92 -2.08 -4.99
C TYR A 95 20.39 -1.13 -3.86
N PRO A 96 19.79 0.07 -3.72
CA PRO A 96 20.19 1.05 -2.71
C PRO A 96 19.99 0.55 -1.25
N ALA A 97 18.94 -0.22 -0.97
CA ALA A 97 18.69 -0.76 0.38
C ALA A 97 19.72 -1.84 0.74
N ARG A 98 19.99 -2.79 -0.18
CA ARG A 98 21.07 -3.79 0.00
C ARG A 98 22.42 -3.11 0.15
N THR A 99 22.69 -2.10 -0.67
CA THR A 99 23.95 -1.34 -0.65
C THR A 99 24.14 -0.63 0.68
N ARG A 100 23.14 0.12 1.16
CA ARG A 100 23.23 0.83 2.45
C ARG A 100 23.49 -0.13 3.60
N TRP A 101 22.81 -1.27 3.62
CA TRP A 101 22.97 -2.26 4.68
C TRP A 101 24.32 -2.99 4.62
N LEU A 102 24.73 -3.50 3.46
CA LEU A 102 26.02 -4.18 3.30
C LEU A 102 27.19 -3.25 3.60
N LYS A 103 27.10 -1.99 3.17
CA LYS A 103 28.09 -0.96 3.48
C LYS A 103 28.28 -0.81 5.00
N ALA A 104 27.18 -0.78 5.76
CA ALA A 104 27.23 -0.70 7.21
C ALA A 104 27.72 -2.00 7.87
N GLN A 105 27.21 -3.16 7.44
CA GLN A 105 27.54 -4.46 8.05
C GLN A 105 28.99 -4.91 7.82
N LEU A 106 29.59 -4.49 6.71
CA LEU A 106 30.95 -4.87 6.32
C LEU A 106 31.94 -3.71 6.42
N ASN A 107 31.50 -2.53 6.89
CA ASN A 107 32.30 -1.31 6.94
C ASN A 107 32.98 -0.99 5.59
N LEU A 108 32.23 -1.06 4.48
CA LEU A 108 32.77 -0.81 3.15
C LEU A 108 33.03 0.69 2.96
N THR A 109 34.31 1.10 2.98
CA THR A 109 34.72 2.50 2.85
C THR A 109 35.21 2.87 1.46
N ASP A 110 35.39 1.87 0.58
CA ASP A 110 36.07 1.97 -0.71
C ASP A 110 35.16 1.63 -1.90
N LEU A 111 33.84 1.69 -1.71
CA LEU A 111 32.89 1.50 -2.81
C LEU A 111 33.10 2.55 -3.91
N PRO A 112 33.06 2.17 -5.19
CA PRO A 112 33.11 3.14 -6.28
C PRO A 112 31.92 4.11 -6.19
N PRO A 113 32.10 5.42 -6.38
CA PRO A 113 31.04 6.41 -6.20
C PRO A 113 30.08 6.40 -7.41
N ALA A 114 29.14 5.46 -7.43
CA ALA A 114 28.17 5.33 -8.51
C ALA A 114 27.22 6.55 -8.59
N PRO A 115 27.10 7.23 -9.75
CA PRO A 115 26.20 8.36 -9.90
C PRO A 115 24.77 7.86 -10.17
N CYS A 116 24.04 7.54 -9.10
CA CYS A 116 22.67 7.03 -9.14
C CYS A 116 21.64 8.16 -9.36
N ALA A 117 21.69 8.80 -10.52
CA ALA A 117 20.90 9.99 -10.84
C ALA A 117 19.39 9.71 -10.81
N GLU A 118 18.94 8.61 -11.41
CA GLU A 118 17.51 8.26 -11.46
C GLU A 118 16.96 7.97 -10.06
N PHE A 119 17.67 7.14 -9.28
CA PHE A 119 17.28 6.83 -7.90
C PHE A 119 17.26 8.08 -7.02
N THR A 120 18.29 8.93 -7.12
CA THR A 120 18.39 10.15 -6.30
C THR A 120 17.24 11.11 -6.58
N GLN A 121 16.90 11.31 -7.86
CA GLN A 121 15.78 12.16 -8.25
C GLN A 121 14.45 11.58 -7.79
N TRP A 122 14.22 10.28 -8.05
CA TRP A 122 13.00 9.59 -7.62
C TRP A 122 12.81 9.64 -6.10
N PHE A 123 13.84 9.35 -5.33
CA PHE A 123 13.77 9.34 -3.87
C PHE A 123 13.53 10.73 -3.30
N LYS A 124 14.08 11.77 -3.94
CA LYS A 124 13.82 13.17 -3.61
C LYS A 124 12.37 13.57 -3.89
N ASP A 125 11.77 13.09 -4.99
CA ASP A 125 10.38 13.39 -5.33
C ASP A 125 9.39 12.72 -4.37
N VAL A 126 9.69 11.48 -3.96
CA VAL A 126 8.90 10.76 -2.94
C VAL A 126 9.05 11.40 -1.55
N ALA A 127 10.26 11.89 -1.22
CA ALA A 127 10.61 12.52 0.06
C ALA A 127 10.05 11.77 1.29
N PRO A 128 10.39 10.47 1.45
CA PRO A 128 9.76 9.62 2.46
C PRO A 128 10.13 10.04 3.88
N HIS A 129 9.12 10.33 4.71
CA HIS A 129 9.31 10.75 6.10
C HIS A 129 8.44 10.01 7.11
N SER A 130 7.20 9.67 6.77
CA SER A 130 6.33 8.88 7.65
C SER A 130 5.41 7.95 6.87
N THR A 131 4.88 6.93 7.54
CA THR A 131 4.05 5.88 6.92
C THR A 131 2.69 5.80 7.59
N VAL A 132 1.65 5.71 6.77
CA VAL A 132 0.27 5.52 7.23
C VAL A 132 -0.30 4.29 6.51
N MET A 133 -0.73 3.30 7.27
CA MET A 133 -1.43 2.14 6.72
C MET A 133 -2.90 2.51 6.54
N ILE A 134 -3.41 2.34 5.32
CA ILE A 134 -4.79 2.67 4.98
C ILE A 134 -5.55 1.38 4.73
N PHE A 135 -6.71 1.27 5.37
CA PHE A 135 -7.63 0.16 5.23
C PHE A 135 -8.98 0.68 4.72
N PRO A 136 -9.32 0.47 3.44
CA PRO A 136 -10.67 0.64 2.94
C PRO A 136 -11.58 -0.49 3.41
N ALA A 137 -12.81 -0.16 3.81
CA ALA A 137 -13.82 -1.15 4.21
C ALA A 137 -14.05 -2.22 3.12
N ALA A 138 -14.65 -3.34 3.51
CA ALA A 138 -15.15 -4.34 2.57
C ALA A 138 -16.22 -3.75 1.63
N TYR A 139 -16.28 -4.26 0.40
CA TYR A 139 -17.32 -3.89 -0.58
C TYR A 139 -17.75 -5.13 -1.35
N LEU A 140 -18.98 -5.52 -1.05
CA LEU A 140 -19.55 -6.78 -1.52
C LEU A 140 -19.81 -6.79 -3.03
N ASN A 141 -19.87 -5.63 -3.68
CA ASN A 141 -20.17 -5.51 -5.10
C ASN A 141 -18.94 -5.72 -6.02
N SER A 142 -17.75 -5.99 -5.46
CA SER A 142 -16.56 -6.37 -6.23
C SER A 142 -15.85 -7.56 -5.59
N PRO A 143 -15.73 -8.73 -6.27
CA PRO A 143 -15.04 -9.91 -5.73
C PRO A 143 -13.60 -9.66 -5.31
N SER A 144 -12.87 -8.77 -5.99
CA SER A 144 -11.47 -8.43 -5.69
C SER A 144 -11.30 -7.53 -4.46
N SER A 145 -12.38 -6.91 -3.98
CA SER A 145 -12.38 -5.95 -2.88
C SER A 145 -13.34 -6.34 -1.76
N MET A 146 -13.91 -7.55 -1.83
CA MET A 146 -14.94 -8.08 -0.95
C MET A 146 -14.47 -8.23 0.50
N PHE A 147 -13.16 -8.39 0.72
CA PHE A 147 -12.56 -8.56 2.04
C PHE A 147 -11.80 -7.31 2.53
N GLY A 148 -11.97 -6.18 1.83
CA GLY A 148 -11.10 -5.03 1.97
C GLY A 148 -9.71 -5.31 1.40
N HIS A 149 -8.84 -4.32 1.49
CA HIS A 149 -7.41 -4.44 1.17
C HIS A 149 -6.65 -3.42 1.99
N THR A 150 -5.32 -3.43 1.92
CA THR A 150 -4.50 -2.43 2.60
C THR A 150 -3.53 -1.81 1.61
N LEU A 151 -3.11 -0.58 1.91
CA LEU A 151 -2.04 0.12 1.19
C LEU A 151 -1.25 0.97 2.19
N LEU A 152 -0.01 1.32 1.83
CA LEU A 152 0.83 2.19 2.66
C LEU A 152 0.94 3.55 1.99
N ARG A 153 0.46 4.60 2.65
CA ARG A 153 0.72 5.99 2.26
C ARG A 153 2.05 6.45 2.83
N ILE A 154 2.88 7.04 1.99
CA ILE A 154 4.18 7.61 2.34
C ILE A 154 4.06 9.12 2.30
N ASP A 155 4.16 9.72 3.48
CA ASP A 155 4.02 11.15 3.70
C ASP A 155 5.39 11.83 3.78
N GLN A 156 5.46 13.06 3.26
CA GLN A 156 6.57 13.99 3.44
C GLN A 156 6.50 14.67 4.82
N ALA A 157 7.58 15.31 5.24
CA ALA A 157 7.72 15.86 6.60
C ALA A 157 6.65 16.90 6.97
N ASP A 158 6.20 17.70 5.99
CA ASP A 158 5.30 18.83 6.17
C ASP A 158 3.82 18.48 5.87
N VAL A 159 3.50 17.22 5.59
CA VAL A 159 2.17 16.78 5.18
C VAL A 159 1.08 17.17 6.19
N GLN A 160 1.38 17.08 7.48
CA GLN A 160 0.42 17.40 8.54
C GLN A 160 0.22 18.90 8.72
N SER A 161 1.31 19.67 8.78
CA SER A 161 1.25 21.13 8.94
C SER A 161 0.60 21.82 7.74
N ASN A 162 0.87 21.33 6.53
CA ASN A 162 0.40 21.92 5.28
C ASN A 162 -0.90 21.28 4.76
N LYS A 163 -1.40 20.22 5.41
CA LYS A 163 -2.60 19.46 4.99
C LYS A 163 -2.49 18.94 3.55
N THR A 164 -1.30 18.53 3.14
CA THR A 164 -0.97 18.12 1.76
C THR A 164 -1.00 16.61 1.54
N ALA A 165 -1.72 15.86 2.37
CA ALA A 165 -1.77 14.38 2.28
C ALA A 165 -2.15 13.85 0.89
N LEU A 166 -2.89 14.62 0.08
CA LEU A 166 -3.22 14.27 -1.32
C LEU A 166 -2.01 14.23 -2.26
N LEU A 167 -0.93 14.91 -1.91
CA LEU A 167 0.33 14.95 -2.66
C LEU A 167 1.28 13.81 -2.28
N SER A 168 0.93 13.01 -1.27
CA SER A 168 1.68 11.84 -0.84
C SER A 168 1.67 10.74 -1.90
N TYR A 169 2.50 9.72 -1.71
CA TYR A 169 2.51 8.51 -2.54
C TYR A 169 1.86 7.33 -1.81
N ALA A 170 1.33 6.38 -2.57
CA ALA A 170 0.75 5.14 -2.07
C ALA A 170 1.51 3.95 -2.63
N ILE A 171 1.91 3.04 -1.75
CA ILE A 171 2.44 1.72 -2.09
C ILE A 171 1.29 0.72 -2.03
N ASN A 172 1.09 0.00 -3.13
CA ASN A 172 0.17 -1.12 -3.21
C ASN A 172 0.82 -2.30 -3.92
N PHE A 173 0.29 -3.49 -3.69
CA PHE A 173 0.67 -4.70 -4.40
C PHE A 173 -0.55 -5.27 -5.11
N GLY A 174 -0.40 -5.68 -6.36
CA GLY A 174 -1.52 -6.21 -7.13
C GLY A 174 -1.10 -6.95 -8.38
N ALA A 175 -2.04 -7.68 -8.97
CA ALA A 175 -1.84 -8.36 -10.23
C ALA A 175 -1.61 -7.34 -11.36
N TYR A 176 -0.55 -7.54 -12.13
CA TYR A 176 -0.28 -6.78 -13.35
C TYR A 176 -0.97 -7.44 -14.54
N ILE A 177 -1.67 -6.63 -15.34
CA ILE A 177 -2.39 -7.07 -16.54
C ILE A 177 -1.80 -6.32 -17.73
N GLU A 178 -1.17 -7.04 -18.66
CA GLU A 178 -0.84 -6.50 -19.97
C GLU A 178 -2.09 -6.45 -20.84
N GLY A 179 -2.52 -5.24 -21.21
CA GLY A 179 -3.58 -5.04 -22.20
C GLY A 179 -5.03 -5.16 -21.68
N SER A 180 -5.95 -4.71 -22.53
CA SER A 180 -7.40 -4.61 -22.27
C SER A 180 -8.10 -5.96 -22.42
N ASP A 181 -8.01 -6.85 -21.44
CA ASP A 181 -8.71 -8.14 -21.46
C ASP A 181 -9.88 -8.23 -20.47
N ASN A 182 -10.98 -8.81 -20.96
CA ASN A 182 -12.33 -8.78 -20.38
C ASN A 182 -12.47 -9.39 -18.98
N SER A 183 -13.29 -8.72 -18.16
CA SER A 183 -13.45 -8.83 -16.69
C SER A 183 -13.97 -10.16 -16.11
N ILE A 184 -14.34 -11.16 -16.92
CA ILE A 184 -14.92 -12.43 -16.43
C ILE A 184 -13.88 -13.58 -16.40
N LEU A 185 -12.90 -13.60 -17.31
CA LEU A 185 -11.75 -14.51 -17.25
C LEU A 185 -10.80 -14.17 -16.08
N TYR A 186 -10.87 -12.92 -15.60
CA TYR A 186 -10.15 -12.32 -14.47
C TYR A 186 -10.40 -13.00 -13.11
N ALA A 187 -11.67 -13.28 -12.77
CA ALA A 187 -12.00 -13.88 -11.48
C ALA A 187 -11.48 -15.32 -11.38
N TRP A 188 -11.63 -16.12 -12.44
CA TRP A 188 -11.22 -17.53 -12.44
C TRP A 188 -9.69 -17.72 -12.51
N LYS A 189 -8.98 -16.89 -13.28
CA LYS A 189 -7.50 -16.94 -13.38
C LYS A 189 -6.79 -16.30 -12.19
N GLY A 190 -7.37 -15.26 -11.58
CA GLY A 190 -6.88 -14.70 -10.32
C GLY A 190 -6.89 -15.74 -9.20
N LEU A 191 -8.00 -16.49 -9.07
CA LEU A 191 -8.15 -17.57 -8.08
C LEU A 191 -7.16 -18.75 -8.26
N ALA A 192 -6.61 -18.93 -9.46
CA ALA A 192 -5.68 -20.02 -9.82
C ALA A 192 -4.20 -19.59 -9.94
N GLY A 193 -3.88 -18.32 -9.65
CA GLY A 193 -2.51 -17.79 -9.64
C GLY A 193 -1.90 -17.47 -11.01
N GLY A 194 -2.71 -17.03 -11.98
CA GLY A 194 -2.31 -16.83 -13.38
C GLY A 194 -1.77 -15.45 -13.78
N TYR A 195 -1.47 -14.53 -12.84
CA TYR A 195 -0.97 -13.18 -13.15
C TYR A 195 0.21 -12.79 -12.26
N PRO A 196 1.28 -12.18 -12.80
CA PRO A 196 2.40 -11.72 -11.99
C PRO A 196 1.97 -10.61 -11.02
N GLY A 197 2.35 -10.73 -9.76
CA GLY A 197 2.16 -9.67 -8.76
C GLY A 197 3.29 -8.65 -8.81
N LEU A 198 2.96 -7.36 -8.70
CA LEU A 198 3.93 -6.25 -8.68
C LEU A 198 3.64 -5.27 -7.54
N PHE A 199 4.70 -4.71 -6.97
CA PHE A 199 4.60 -3.49 -6.18
C PHE A 199 4.50 -2.27 -7.10
N ALA A 200 3.62 -1.34 -6.73
CA ALA A 200 3.48 -0.05 -7.40
C ALA A 200 3.54 1.07 -6.36
N LEU A 201 4.24 2.15 -6.74
CA LEU A 201 4.24 3.42 -6.03
C LEU A 201 3.54 4.46 -6.91
N VAL A 202 2.37 4.92 -6.48
CA VAL A 202 1.49 5.81 -7.27
C VAL A 202 1.08 7.04 -6.47
N PRO A 203 0.70 8.16 -7.10
CA PRO A 203 0.16 9.31 -6.39
C PRO A 203 -1.08 8.95 -5.56
N TYR A 204 -1.11 9.35 -4.28
CA TYR A 204 -2.19 8.98 -3.36
C TYR A 204 -3.56 9.54 -3.80
N GLN A 205 -3.59 10.72 -4.43
CA GLN A 205 -4.83 11.30 -4.95
C GLN A 205 -5.56 10.35 -5.92
N GLU A 206 -4.84 9.63 -6.78
CA GLU A 206 -5.43 8.69 -7.74
C GLU A 206 -6.12 7.55 -7.00
N LYS A 207 -5.44 6.95 -6.01
CA LYS A 207 -5.98 5.89 -5.16
C LYS A 207 -7.15 6.34 -4.31
N LEU A 208 -7.07 7.54 -3.72
CA LEU A 208 -8.16 8.09 -2.93
C LEU A 208 -9.39 8.39 -3.79
N SER A 209 -9.20 8.87 -5.02
CA SER A 209 -10.28 9.07 -5.97
C SER A 209 -10.96 7.73 -6.29
N GLU A 210 -10.20 6.68 -6.57
CA GLU A 210 -10.70 5.31 -6.77
C GLU A 210 -11.62 4.90 -5.60
N TYR A 211 -11.13 4.92 -4.36
CA TYR A 211 -11.90 4.43 -3.21
C TYR A 211 -13.09 5.33 -2.82
N ARG A 212 -12.92 6.65 -2.85
CA ARG A 212 -13.99 7.59 -2.44
C ARG A 212 -15.02 7.81 -3.52
N SER A 213 -14.67 7.70 -4.80
CA SER A 213 -15.57 8.04 -5.91
C SER A 213 -16.04 6.85 -6.73
N LEU A 214 -15.33 5.73 -6.75
CA LEU A 214 -15.81 4.52 -7.44
C LEU A 214 -16.45 3.56 -6.44
N GLU A 215 -15.88 3.43 -5.24
CA GLU A 215 -16.29 2.37 -4.32
C GLU A 215 -17.14 2.84 -3.13
N ASN A 216 -17.21 4.15 -2.83
CA ASN A 216 -17.96 4.72 -1.70
C ASN A 216 -17.67 4.08 -0.34
N ARG A 217 -16.40 3.89 0.00
CA ARG A 217 -16.04 3.21 1.24
C ARG A 217 -15.55 4.14 2.34
N ASP A 218 -15.87 3.73 3.55
CA ASP A 218 -15.23 4.21 4.76
C ASP A 218 -13.76 3.79 4.76
N LEU A 219 -12.88 4.68 5.20
CA LEU A 219 -11.44 4.43 5.28
C LEU A 219 -10.95 4.63 6.71
N TRP A 220 -10.08 3.74 7.15
CA TRP A 220 -9.31 3.91 8.38
C TRP A 220 -7.85 4.15 8.03
N GLU A 221 -7.28 5.22 8.56
CA GLU A 221 -5.87 5.57 8.40
C GLU A 221 -5.15 5.34 9.73
N TYR A 222 -4.30 4.32 9.78
CA TYR A 222 -3.48 3.95 10.92
C TYR A 222 -2.10 4.58 10.75
N ARG A 223 -1.84 5.68 11.46
CA ARG A 223 -0.52 6.29 11.48
C ARG A 223 0.45 5.37 12.20
N LEU A 224 1.56 5.04 11.54
CA LEU A 224 2.56 4.15 12.11
C LEU A 224 3.66 4.95 12.80
N ASN A 225 4.15 4.45 13.93
CA ASN A 225 5.25 5.02 14.71
C ASN A 225 6.64 4.70 14.13
N LEU A 226 6.75 4.59 12.80
CA LEU A 226 8.03 4.40 12.12
C LEU A 226 8.84 5.68 12.14
N THR A 227 10.15 5.58 12.36
CA THR A 227 11.05 6.74 12.23
C THR A 227 11.26 7.11 10.76
N PRO A 228 11.68 8.34 10.44
CA PRO A 228 12.01 8.72 9.07
C PRO A 228 13.02 7.77 8.41
N GLU A 229 14.01 7.28 9.15
CA GLU A 229 15.01 6.33 8.64
C GLU A 229 14.43 4.95 8.35
N GLU A 230 13.44 4.50 9.13
CA GLU A 230 12.71 3.25 8.89
C GLU A 230 11.83 3.37 7.65
N THR A 231 11.09 4.48 7.51
CA THR A 231 10.28 4.76 6.32
C THR A 231 11.16 4.90 5.07
N GLN A 232 12.29 5.61 5.16
CA GLN A 232 13.27 5.72 4.07
C GLN A 232 13.79 4.36 3.63
N ARG A 233 14.21 3.51 4.58
CA ARG A 233 14.68 2.15 4.32
C ARG A 233 13.68 1.30 3.57
N MET A 234 12.41 1.37 3.96
CA MET A 234 11.34 0.66 3.25
C MET A 234 11.22 1.17 1.81
N VAL A 235 11.23 2.48 1.60
CA VAL A 235 11.07 3.10 0.27
C VAL A 235 12.28 2.86 -0.63
N GLU A 236 13.49 2.80 -0.08
CA GLU A 236 14.69 2.33 -0.80
C GLU A 236 14.46 0.91 -1.35
N HIS A 237 13.87 0.02 -0.55
CA HIS A 237 13.61 -1.34 -1.00
C HIS A 237 12.47 -1.42 -2.02
N VAL A 238 11.44 -0.58 -1.91
CA VAL A 238 10.39 -0.45 -2.95
C VAL A 238 10.99 -0.10 -4.32
N TRP A 239 12.07 0.68 -4.36
CA TRP A 239 12.81 0.93 -5.61
C TRP A 239 13.44 -0.35 -6.18
N GLU A 240 14.02 -1.20 -5.33
CA GLU A 240 14.61 -2.49 -5.73
C GLU A 240 13.57 -3.46 -6.31
N LEU A 241 12.30 -3.30 -5.91
CA LEU A 241 11.17 -4.11 -6.33
C LEU A 241 10.44 -3.55 -7.57
N LYS A 242 10.92 -2.44 -8.13
CA LYS A 242 10.29 -1.80 -9.29
C LYS A 242 10.28 -2.76 -10.49
N GLN A 243 9.07 -3.12 -10.95
CA GLN A 243 8.85 -4.06 -12.07
C GLN A 243 9.38 -5.49 -11.81
N ILE A 244 9.56 -5.87 -10.53
CA ILE A 244 9.97 -7.22 -10.13
C ILE A 244 8.72 -8.06 -9.85
N GLN A 245 8.62 -9.20 -10.53
CA GLN A 245 7.48 -10.10 -10.43
C GLN A 245 7.59 -11.02 -9.21
N PHE A 246 6.46 -11.19 -8.54
CA PHE A 246 6.26 -12.17 -7.49
C PHE A 246 5.35 -13.28 -8.02
N ASP A 247 5.56 -14.50 -7.50
CA ASP A 247 4.51 -15.52 -7.57
C ASP A 247 3.25 -14.90 -6.94
N TYR A 248 2.07 -15.15 -7.51
CA TYR A 248 0.82 -14.58 -7.01
C TYR A 248 -0.21 -15.69 -6.89
N PHE A 249 -0.48 -16.12 -5.66
CA PHE A 249 -1.64 -16.94 -5.34
C PHE A 249 -2.65 -16.10 -4.58
N PHE A 250 -3.84 -15.89 -5.16
CA PHE A 250 -4.88 -14.99 -4.63
C PHE A 250 -5.29 -15.27 -3.18
N PHE A 251 -5.15 -16.52 -2.73
CA PHE A 251 -5.48 -16.92 -1.36
C PHE A 251 -4.29 -16.87 -0.40
N ASP A 252 -3.05 -16.87 -0.87
CA ASP A 252 -1.90 -17.04 0.02
C ASP A 252 -1.05 -15.75 0.14
N GLU A 253 -1.02 -14.93 -0.92
CA GLU A 253 -0.02 -13.87 -1.09
C GLU A 253 -0.65 -12.54 -1.53
N ASN A 254 -1.75 -12.16 -0.86
CA ASN A 254 -2.48 -10.95 -1.20
C ASN A 254 -1.74 -9.65 -0.83
N CYS A 255 -2.25 -8.52 -1.32
CA CYS A 255 -1.68 -7.18 -1.09
C CYS A 255 -1.37 -6.91 0.39
N SER A 256 -2.23 -7.34 1.30
CA SER A 256 -2.06 -7.09 2.72
C SER A 256 -0.88 -7.85 3.32
N TYR A 257 -0.61 -9.08 2.89
CA TYR A 257 0.57 -9.84 3.31
C TYR A 257 1.87 -9.16 2.85
N ARG A 258 1.94 -8.78 1.57
CA ARG A 258 3.13 -8.17 0.95
C ARG A 258 3.52 -6.83 1.58
N LEU A 259 2.54 -6.07 2.07
CA LEU A 259 2.84 -4.83 2.80
C LEU A 259 3.42 -5.09 4.19
N LEU A 260 3.08 -6.21 4.85
CA LEU A 260 3.71 -6.59 6.12
C LEU A 260 5.20 -6.90 5.92
N GLU A 261 5.58 -7.54 4.81
CA GLU A 261 6.99 -7.76 4.45
C GLU A 261 7.76 -6.44 4.34
N LEU A 262 7.17 -5.43 3.69
CA LEU A 262 7.77 -4.10 3.62
C LEU A 262 7.92 -3.44 5.00
N LEU A 263 6.98 -3.63 5.92
CA LEU A 263 7.10 -3.13 7.30
C LEU A 263 8.23 -3.84 8.07
N GLN A 264 8.47 -5.13 7.82
CA GLN A 264 9.62 -5.84 8.39
C GLN A 264 10.96 -5.34 7.83
N VAL A 265 10.98 -4.92 6.56
CA VAL A 265 12.14 -4.20 5.99
C VAL A 265 12.29 -2.84 6.66
N ALA A 266 11.21 -2.09 6.90
CA ALA A 266 11.26 -0.79 7.57
C ALA A 266 11.92 -0.91 8.96
N ARG A 267 11.43 -1.84 9.79
CA ARG A 267 11.91 -2.10 11.16
C ARG A 267 12.32 -3.58 11.30
N PRO A 268 13.62 -3.89 11.11
CA PRO A 268 14.15 -5.23 11.24
C PRO A 268 13.83 -5.84 12.61
N GLY A 269 13.45 -7.12 12.61
CA GLY A 269 13.09 -7.86 13.82
C GLY A 269 11.59 -7.88 14.13
N LEU A 270 10.78 -7.12 13.40
CA LEU A 270 9.33 -7.33 13.39
C LEU A 270 8.99 -8.72 12.84
N GLN A 271 8.01 -9.36 13.46
CA GLN A 271 7.44 -10.63 13.00
C GLN A 271 5.96 -10.41 12.75
N LEU A 272 5.63 -9.98 11.54
CA LEU A 272 4.26 -9.67 11.13
C LEU A 272 3.67 -10.76 10.22
N THR A 273 4.51 -11.51 9.51
CA THR A 273 4.05 -12.51 8.53
C THR A 273 3.86 -13.91 9.12
N THR A 274 4.53 -14.25 10.23
CA THR A 274 4.58 -15.61 10.81
C THR A 274 3.22 -16.16 11.24
N GLN A 275 2.28 -15.28 11.56
CA GLN A 275 0.92 -15.63 11.96
C GLN A 275 -0.03 -15.93 10.79
N PHE A 276 0.45 -15.80 9.53
CA PHE A 276 -0.34 -15.99 8.32
C PHE A 276 0.21 -17.10 7.41
N PRO A 277 0.28 -18.37 7.88
CA PRO A 277 0.90 -19.47 7.12
C PRO A 277 0.10 -19.94 5.90
N LEU A 278 -1.11 -19.40 5.69
CA LEU A 278 -2.01 -19.82 4.60
C LEU A 278 -2.63 -18.62 3.90
N THR A 279 -3.13 -17.63 4.64
CA THR A 279 -3.75 -16.43 4.05
C THR A 279 -3.71 -15.30 5.05
N ALA A 280 -3.37 -14.09 4.61
CA ALA A 280 -3.45 -12.89 5.45
C ALA A 280 -4.75 -12.12 5.15
N ILE A 281 -5.75 -12.22 6.01
CA ILE A 281 -6.98 -11.44 5.80
C ILE A 281 -6.66 -9.97 6.14
N PRO A 282 -7.06 -8.99 5.30
CA PRO A 282 -6.73 -7.58 5.50
C PRO A 282 -7.04 -7.01 6.90
N THR A 283 -8.14 -7.41 7.54
CA THR A 283 -8.44 -7.02 8.93
C THR A 283 -7.47 -7.61 9.93
N ASP A 284 -7.01 -8.85 9.71
CA ASP A 284 -6.05 -9.50 10.58
C ASP A 284 -4.65 -8.89 10.41
N THR A 285 -4.29 -8.38 9.23
CA THR A 285 -3.01 -7.68 9.04
C THR A 285 -2.98 -6.34 9.77
N VAL A 286 -4.09 -5.60 9.77
CA VAL A 286 -4.26 -4.39 10.61
C VAL A 286 -4.12 -4.74 12.08
N LYS A 287 -4.75 -5.84 12.51
CA LYS A 287 -4.63 -6.34 13.89
C LYS A 287 -3.18 -6.68 14.24
N ALA A 288 -2.46 -7.37 13.37
CA ALA A 288 -1.03 -7.70 13.55
C ALA A 288 -0.18 -6.45 13.77
N VAL A 289 -0.37 -5.42 12.93
CA VAL A 289 0.35 -4.15 13.02
C VAL A 289 0.03 -3.42 14.33
N LYS A 290 -1.23 -3.45 14.78
CA LYS A 290 -1.65 -2.88 16.06
C LYS A 290 -1.07 -3.63 17.25
N GLU A 291 -1.11 -4.96 17.25
CA GLU A 291 -0.56 -5.82 18.31
C GLU A 291 0.96 -5.73 18.41
N ALA A 292 1.65 -5.51 17.28
CA ALA A 292 3.08 -5.23 17.23
C ALA A 292 3.45 -3.82 17.76
N GLY A 293 2.47 -3.03 18.21
CA GLY A 293 2.68 -1.71 18.78
C GLY A 293 3.13 -0.67 17.76
N LEU A 294 2.82 -0.87 16.47
CA LEU A 294 3.21 0.05 15.41
C LEU A 294 2.26 1.24 15.24
N VAL A 295 1.03 1.14 15.72
CA VAL A 295 0.01 2.17 15.50
C VAL A 295 0.14 3.28 16.55
N GLU A 296 0.41 4.51 16.09
CA GLU A 296 0.43 5.73 16.90
C GLU A 296 -0.97 6.33 17.07
N SER A 297 -1.72 6.45 15.96
CA SER A 297 -3.06 7.03 15.95
C SER A 297 -3.92 6.47 14.82
N ILE A 298 -5.25 6.58 14.97
CA ILE A 298 -6.22 6.06 14.02
C ILE A 298 -7.19 7.17 13.61
N GLU A 299 -7.14 7.57 12.35
CA GLU A 299 -8.05 8.55 11.75
C GLU A 299 -9.15 7.82 10.95
N TYR A 300 -10.38 8.28 11.04
CA TYR A 300 -11.52 7.76 10.29
C TYR A 300 -11.94 8.75 9.22
N ARG A 301 -12.10 8.27 7.98
CA ARG A 301 -12.63 9.05 6.87
C ARG A 301 -13.92 8.41 6.37
N PRO A 302 -15.08 9.04 6.58
CA PRO A 302 -16.34 8.49 6.13
C PRO A 302 -16.47 8.50 4.60
N SER A 303 -17.25 7.56 4.10
CA SER A 303 -17.65 7.50 2.70
C SER A 303 -18.57 8.67 2.32
N ARG A 304 -18.67 8.95 1.01
CA ARG A 304 -19.62 9.96 0.51
C ARG A 304 -21.06 9.60 0.85
N GLU A 305 -21.38 8.30 0.87
CA GLU A 305 -22.70 7.80 1.25
C GLU A 305 -22.98 8.07 2.74
N ARG A 306 -22.05 7.71 3.63
CA ARG A 306 -22.19 7.94 5.06
C ARG A 306 -22.37 9.42 5.37
N GLU A 307 -21.54 10.27 4.76
CA GLU A 307 -21.65 11.72 4.88
C GLU A 307 -23.02 12.26 4.43
N LEU A 308 -23.55 11.75 3.32
CA LEU A 308 -24.86 12.14 2.80
C LEU A 308 -25.99 11.70 3.74
N LEU A 309 -25.99 10.43 4.15
CA LEU A 309 -27.01 9.85 5.03
C LEU A 309 -27.02 10.55 6.39
N ASP A 310 -25.86 10.80 6.99
CA ASP A 310 -25.77 11.48 8.27
C ASP A 310 -26.23 12.94 8.19
N ARG A 311 -25.92 13.64 7.09
CA ARG A 311 -26.46 14.99 6.89
C ARG A 311 -27.99 14.97 6.72
N ALA A 312 -28.53 13.96 6.04
CA ALA A 312 -29.95 13.82 5.81
C ALA A 312 -30.76 13.50 7.08
N LYS A 313 -30.16 12.92 8.12
CA LYS A 313 -30.83 12.62 9.41
C LYS A 313 -31.45 13.86 10.08
N ALA A 314 -30.86 15.03 9.88
CA ALA A 314 -31.32 16.28 10.49
C ALA A 314 -32.44 16.97 9.68
N LEU A 315 -32.83 16.43 8.52
CA LEU A 315 -33.81 17.00 7.60
C LEU A 315 -35.15 16.27 7.72
N ASP A 316 -36.23 17.02 7.69
CA ASP A 316 -37.58 16.47 7.58
C ASP A 316 -37.91 16.05 6.12
N PRO A 317 -39.04 15.36 5.87
CA PRO A 317 -39.38 14.89 4.53
C PRO A 317 -39.54 16.00 3.49
N GLU A 318 -39.99 17.20 3.87
CA GLU A 318 -40.17 18.32 2.94
C GLU A 318 -38.81 18.89 2.53
N GLU A 319 -37.89 19.03 3.48
CA GLU A 319 -36.53 19.47 3.23
C GLU A 319 -35.72 18.45 2.43
N GLN A 320 -35.96 17.15 2.64
CA GLN A 320 -35.38 16.11 1.78
C GLN A 320 -35.86 16.23 0.32
N GLN A 321 -37.11 16.67 0.08
CA GLN A 321 -37.56 17.00 -1.27
C GLN A 321 -36.81 18.22 -1.82
N TRP A 322 -36.57 19.25 -0.99
CA TRP A 322 -35.73 20.37 -1.40
C TRP A 322 -34.30 19.93 -1.76
N VAL A 323 -33.70 18.99 -1.03
CA VAL A 323 -32.39 18.41 -1.38
C VAL A 323 -32.40 17.82 -2.78
N LEU A 324 -33.41 17.01 -3.10
CA LEU A 324 -33.54 16.39 -4.43
C LEU A 324 -33.71 17.44 -5.53
N GLN A 325 -34.54 18.46 -5.30
CA GLN A 325 -34.84 19.52 -6.26
C GLN A 325 -33.61 20.43 -6.50
N VAL A 326 -32.95 20.87 -5.44
CA VAL A 326 -31.76 21.75 -5.49
C VAL A 326 -30.55 21.02 -6.10
N SER A 327 -30.39 19.73 -5.80
CA SER A 327 -29.37 18.86 -6.42
C SER A 327 -29.59 18.78 -7.94
N ALA A 328 -30.83 18.57 -8.38
CA ALA A 328 -31.17 18.44 -9.79
C ALA A 328 -31.11 19.78 -10.57
N ASP A 329 -31.53 20.89 -9.95
CA ASP A 329 -31.53 22.22 -10.55
C ASP A 329 -31.20 23.30 -9.51
N GLN A 330 -30.03 23.92 -9.65
CA GLN A 330 -29.55 24.97 -8.75
C GLN A 330 -30.40 26.26 -8.81
N LYS A 331 -31.25 26.44 -9.84
CA LYS A 331 -32.19 27.57 -9.89
C LYS A 331 -33.19 27.54 -8.74
N GLN A 332 -33.43 26.37 -8.14
CA GLN A 332 -34.30 26.24 -6.96
C GLN A 332 -33.78 27.01 -5.75
N LEU A 333 -32.49 27.35 -5.69
CA LEU A 333 -31.94 28.27 -4.67
C LEU A 333 -32.59 29.67 -4.72
N GLN A 334 -33.17 30.05 -5.86
CA GLN A 334 -33.86 31.33 -6.02
C GLN A 334 -35.36 31.26 -5.78
N ASN A 335 -35.91 30.05 -5.54
CA ASN A 335 -37.32 29.83 -5.31
C ASN A 335 -37.79 30.59 -4.05
N PRO A 336 -38.90 31.36 -4.11
CA PRO A 336 -39.44 32.07 -2.96
C PRO A 336 -39.70 31.17 -1.75
N ASP A 337 -40.20 29.96 -1.96
CA ASP A 337 -40.54 29.02 -0.89
C ASP A 337 -39.26 28.50 -0.20
N PHE A 338 -38.23 28.20 -0.98
CA PHE A 338 -36.91 27.83 -0.44
C PHE A 338 -36.29 28.98 0.37
N LYS A 339 -36.38 30.22 -0.14
CA LYS A 339 -35.88 31.42 0.55
C LYS A 339 -36.65 31.77 1.82
N ALA A 340 -37.92 31.35 1.92
CA ALA A 340 -38.73 31.55 3.11
C ALA A 340 -38.32 30.64 4.26
N LEU A 341 -37.62 29.53 3.99
CA LEU A 341 -37.08 28.65 5.03
C LEU A 341 -36.08 29.41 5.92
N PRO A 342 -35.94 29.05 7.21
CA PRO A 342 -34.90 29.62 8.05
C PRO A 342 -33.50 29.40 7.47
N SER A 343 -32.62 30.41 7.57
CA SER A 343 -31.26 30.36 7.00
C SER A 343 -30.47 29.10 7.41
N ALA A 344 -30.60 28.67 8.67
CA ALA A 344 -29.95 27.46 9.15
C ALA A 344 -30.45 26.17 8.46
N ARG A 345 -31.73 26.12 8.08
CA ARG A 345 -32.32 24.97 7.35
C ARG A 345 -31.91 25.00 5.88
N GLN A 346 -31.90 26.18 5.26
CA GLN A 346 -31.35 26.35 3.91
C GLN A 346 -29.90 25.84 3.83
N ALA A 347 -29.05 26.19 4.80
CA ALA A 347 -27.67 25.72 4.85
C ALA A 347 -27.54 24.18 4.85
N LEU A 348 -28.35 23.50 5.66
CA LEU A 348 -28.37 22.03 5.74
C LEU A 348 -28.83 21.39 4.43
N ILE A 349 -29.86 21.95 3.79
CA ILE A 349 -30.39 21.47 2.50
C ILE A 349 -29.33 21.63 1.40
N ILE A 350 -28.67 22.79 1.32
CA ILE A 350 -27.65 23.06 0.29
C ILE A 350 -26.45 22.12 0.49
N ASP A 351 -25.98 21.93 1.73
CA ASP A 351 -24.88 20.98 2.02
C ASP A 351 -25.27 19.54 1.64
N ALA A 352 -26.50 19.11 1.96
CA ALA A 352 -27.01 17.79 1.58
C ALA A 352 -27.14 17.64 0.05
N ALA A 353 -27.63 18.66 -0.66
CA ALA A 353 -27.75 18.65 -2.12
C ALA A 353 -26.38 18.55 -2.80
N TYR A 354 -25.39 19.28 -2.29
CA TYR A 354 -24.01 19.16 -2.76
C TYR A 354 -23.45 17.75 -2.54
N ARG A 355 -23.66 17.16 -1.35
CA ARG A 355 -23.23 15.79 -1.04
C ARG A 355 -23.93 14.77 -1.95
N LEU A 356 -25.22 14.96 -2.24
CA LEU A 356 -25.99 14.11 -3.14
C LEU A 356 -25.46 14.17 -4.57
N GLU A 357 -25.17 15.36 -5.10
CA GLU A 357 -24.55 15.50 -6.43
C GLU A 357 -23.20 14.76 -6.49
N ARG A 358 -22.37 14.89 -5.44
CA ARG A 358 -21.08 14.17 -5.36
C ARG A 358 -21.23 12.67 -5.23
N TYR A 359 -22.25 12.20 -4.52
CA TYR A 359 -22.57 10.78 -4.40
C TYR A 359 -23.10 10.20 -5.72
N ARG A 360 -23.93 10.94 -6.45
CA ARG A 360 -24.42 10.54 -7.79
C ARG A 360 -23.33 10.61 -8.85
N ALA A 361 -22.33 11.49 -8.66
CA ALA A 361 -21.23 11.62 -9.60
C ALA A 361 -20.25 10.43 -9.61
N ASN A 362 -20.42 9.49 -8.71
CA ASN A 362 -19.54 8.34 -8.54
C ASN A 362 -19.51 7.44 -9.78
N GLY A 363 -18.31 7.08 -10.24
CA GLY A 363 -18.11 6.21 -11.42
C GLY A 363 -18.44 6.83 -12.78
N LEU A 364 -18.86 8.09 -12.83
CA LEU A 364 -19.25 8.75 -14.07
C LEU A 364 -18.13 9.66 -14.59
N GLU A 365 -18.00 9.71 -15.92
CA GLU A 365 -17.12 10.67 -16.57
C GLU A 365 -17.49 12.12 -16.23
N ARG A 366 -16.51 13.00 -16.38
CA ARG A 366 -16.68 14.42 -16.05
C ARG A 366 -17.68 15.06 -17.00
N ASP A 367 -18.79 15.50 -16.43
CA ASP A 367 -19.84 16.26 -17.11
C ASP A 367 -19.72 17.76 -16.76
N THR A 368 -19.77 18.62 -17.79
CA THR A 368 -19.69 20.08 -17.64
C THR A 368 -20.86 20.62 -16.85
N ASP A 369 -22.07 20.09 -17.07
CA ASP A 369 -23.27 20.58 -16.41
C ASP A 369 -23.24 20.24 -14.93
N ARG A 370 -22.84 19.01 -14.58
CA ARG A 370 -22.61 18.61 -13.18
C ARG A 370 -21.51 19.40 -12.49
N SER A 371 -20.43 19.71 -13.21
CA SER A 371 -19.35 20.54 -12.69
C SER A 371 -19.86 21.94 -12.35
N GLN A 372 -20.70 22.52 -13.22
CA GLN A 372 -21.35 23.81 -12.96
C GLN A 372 -22.31 23.75 -11.77
N ARG A 373 -23.18 22.73 -11.70
CA ARG A 373 -24.08 22.53 -10.54
C ARG A 373 -23.30 22.45 -9.23
N SER A 374 -22.26 21.63 -9.20
CA SER A 374 -21.40 21.47 -8.02
C SER A 374 -20.74 22.78 -7.61
N PHE A 375 -20.29 23.59 -8.57
CA PHE A 375 -19.69 24.90 -8.32
C PHE A 375 -20.68 25.90 -7.73
N GLU A 376 -21.90 25.99 -8.26
CA GLU A 376 -22.95 26.88 -7.74
C GLU A 376 -23.38 26.50 -6.32
N LEU A 377 -23.52 25.19 -6.04
CA LEU A 377 -23.80 24.69 -4.70
C LEU A 377 -22.66 25.03 -3.72
N LEU A 378 -21.40 24.87 -4.13
CA LEU A 378 -20.24 25.28 -3.32
C LEU A 378 -20.23 26.77 -3.03
N ARG A 379 -20.59 27.60 -4.01
CA ARG A 379 -20.72 29.05 -3.82
C ARG A 379 -21.79 29.39 -2.79
N ALA A 380 -22.93 28.71 -2.86
CA ALA A 380 -24.02 28.87 -1.89
C ALA A 380 -23.60 28.41 -0.47
N ILE A 381 -22.87 27.30 -0.35
CA ILE A 381 -22.31 26.82 0.93
C ILE A 381 -21.34 27.85 1.52
N ASN A 382 -20.48 28.46 0.71
CA ASN A 382 -19.55 29.48 1.19
C ASN A 382 -20.29 30.72 1.74
N GLN A 383 -21.44 31.07 1.16
CA GLN A 383 -22.26 32.19 1.61
C GLN A 383 -23.07 31.87 2.87
N ASN A 384 -23.54 30.63 3.02
CA ASN A 384 -24.34 30.18 4.16
C ASN A 384 -23.89 28.78 4.59
N PRO A 385 -22.77 28.67 5.33
CA PRO A 385 -22.19 27.38 5.66
C PRO A 385 -23.04 26.64 6.68
N ALA A 386 -23.28 25.35 6.43
CA ALA A 386 -23.89 24.47 7.39
C ALA A 386 -22.95 24.23 8.60
N PRO A 387 -23.49 23.89 9.78
CA PRO A 387 -22.68 23.38 10.88
C PRO A 387 -21.83 22.20 10.43
N GLN A 388 -20.63 22.06 11.01
CA GLN A 388 -19.75 20.93 10.71
C GLN A 388 -20.50 19.61 10.88
N LEU A 389 -20.37 18.72 9.90
CA LEU A 389 -20.97 17.39 9.98
C LEU A 389 -20.14 16.55 10.96
N ASP A 390 -20.78 16.10 12.03
CA ASP A 390 -20.22 15.07 12.91
C ASP A 390 -20.77 13.73 12.44
N VAL A 391 -19.89 12.87 11.94
CA VAL A 391 -20.25 11.53 11.44
C VAL A 391 -19.90 10.54 12.54
N GLU A 392 -20.89 9.76 12.96
CA GLU A 392 -20.67 8.74 13.99
C GLU A 392 -19.64 7.73 13.48
N LYS A 393 -18.56 7.55 14.25
CA LYS A 393 -17.49 6.64 13.90
C LYS A 393 -17.96 5.20 14.18
N PRO A 394 -18.01 4.32 13.16
CA PRO A 394 -18.32 2.91 13.37
C PRO A 394 -17.23 2.21 14.18
N GLU A 395 -17.53 1.01 14.68
CA GLU A 395 -16.54 0.17 15.34
C GLU A 395 -15.32 -0.09 14.42
N LEU A 396 -14.16 -0.24 15.04
CA LEU A 396 -12.92 -0.48 14.31
C LEU A 396 -12.97 -1.87 13.63
N PRO A 397 -12.62 -1.98 12.33
CA PRO A 397 -12.74 -3.22 11.58
C PRO A 397 -12.00 -4.41 12.21
N GLU A 398 -10.84 -4.16 12.83
CA GLU A 398 -10.01 -5.17 13.48
C GLU A 398 -10.56 -5.65 14.84
N ASN A 399 -11.56 -4.97 15.39
CA ASN A 399 -12.27 -5.42 16.60
C ASN A 399 -13.42 -6.40 16.28
N GLY A 400 -13.69 -6.66 15.00
CA GLY A 400 -14.67 -7.65 14.58
C GLY A 400 -14.31 -9.09 15.00
N HIS A 401 -15.24 -10.02 14.77
CA HIS A 401 -15.03 -11.43 15.11
C HIS A 401 -13.80 -12.03 14.43
N GLN A 402 -13.18 -13.03 15.09
CA GLN A 402 -12.02 -13.74 14.53
C GLN A 402 -12.38 -14.36 13.18
N SER A 403 -11.52 -14.14 12.20
CA SER A 403 -11.72 -14.57 10.81
C SER A 403 -11.71 -16.10 10.60
N ARG A 404 -11.22 -16.84 11.60
CA ARG A 404 -11.14 -18.31 11.62
C ARG A 404 -11.57 -18.83 12.98
N THR A 405 -12.60 -19.67 13.00
CA THR A 405 -13.03 -20.36 14.22
C THR A 405 -13.00 -21.87 14.02
N TRP A 406 -12.50 -22.55 15.04
CA TRP A 406 -12.61 -24.01 15.19
C TRP A 406 -13.83 -24.29 16.05
N GLN A 407 -14.78 -25.06 15.52
CA GLN A 407 -15.96 -25.47 16.26
C GLN A 407 -15.97 -26.98 16.42
N VAL A 408 -16.19 -27.43 17.65
CA VAL A 408 -16.42 -28.84 17.98
C VAL A 408 -17.79 -28.90 18.66
N GLY A 409 -18.70 -29.65 18.07
CA GLY A 409 -20.06 -29.86 18.57
C GLY A 409 -20.32 -31.35 18.78
N VAL A 410 -21.13 -31.66 19.79
CA VAL A 410 -21.69 -33.00 19.99
C VAL A 410 -23.20 -32.89 20.06
N GLY A 411 -23.91 -33.76 19.35
CA GLY A 411 -25.36 -33.71 19.23
C GLY A 411 -25.97 -35.12 19.15
N SER A 412 -27.28 -35.19 19.22
CA SER A 412 -28.06 -36.42 19.05
C SER A 412 -29.24 -36.14 18.13
N ARG A 413 -29.45 -36.99 17.12
CA ARG A 413 -30.63 -36.96 16.26
C ARG A 413 -31.12 -38.39 16.03
N ASP A 414 -32.41 -38.62 16.27
CA ASP A 414 -33.06 -39.93 16.10
C ASP A 414 -32.29 -41.08 16.80
N ASP A 415 -31.99 -40.88 18.10
CA ASP A 415 -31.23 -41.81 18.97
C ASP A 415 -29.80 -42.16 18.50
N LYS A 416 -29.23 -41.37 17.60
CA LYS A 416 -27.82 -41.46 17.21
C LYS A 416 -27.04 -40.23 17.64
N ALA A 417 -26.05 -40.45 18.50
CA ALA A 417 -25.07 -39.43 18.83
C ALA A 417 -24.14 -39.18 17.63
N PHE A 418 -23.85 -37.92 17.36
CA PHE A 418 -22.89 -37.50 16.35
C PHE A 418 -21.97 -36.40 16.91
N GLY A 419 -20.75 -36.37 16.39
CA GLY A 419 -19.80 -35.29 16.62
C GLY A 419 -19.61 -34.51 15.33
N GLU A 420 -19.63 -33.19 15.42
CA GLU A 420 -19.30 -32.30 14.32
C GLU A 420 -18.00 -31.58 14.65
N TYR A 421 -17.09 -31.55 13.68
CA TYR A 421 -15.96 -30.65 13.68
C TYR A 421 -16.06 -29.79 12.43
N GLY A 422 -15.96 -28.48 12.62
CA GLY A 422 -16.04 -27.51 11.54
C GLY A 422 -14.86 -26.57 11.63
N LEU A 423 -14.12 -26.46 10.53
CA LEU A 423 -13.29 -25.30 10.28
C LEU A 423 -14.18 -24.29 9.56
N ARG A 424 -14.42 -23.12 10.16
CA ARG A 424 -15.12 -22.02 9.48
C ARG A 424 -14.11 -20.98 9.02
N PRO A 425 -13.62 -21.05 7.77
CA PRO A 425 -12.94 -19.92 7.16
C PRO A 425 -14.03 -18.92 6.72
N LEU A 426 -14.08 -17.77 7.39
CA LEU A 426 -14.94 -16.61 7.13
C LEU A 426 -16.45 -16.71 7.45
N TRP A 427 -16.92 -15.81 8.32
CA TRP A 427 -18.13 -15.01 8.09
C TRP A 427 -18.10 -13.72 8.95
N GLN A 428 -18.48 -12.59 8.35
CA GLN A 428 -18.95 -11.40 9.06
C GLN A 428 -20.47 -11.56 9.22
N ASP A 429 -20.95 -11.74 10.46
CA ASP A 429 -22.38 -11.55 10.74
C ASP A 429 -22.69 -10.04 10.76
N SER A 430 -23.90 -9.72 10.28
CA SER A 430 -24.43 -8.38 9.97
C SER A 430 -24.67 -7.49 11.18
#